data_AF-A0A829HDM3-F1
#
_entry.id   AF-A0A829HDM3-F1
#
_cell.length_a   1.000
_cell.length_b   1.000
_cell.length_c   1.000
_cell.angle_alpha   90.00
_cell.angle_beta   90.00
_cell.angle_gamma   90.00
#
_symmetry.space_group_name_H-M   'P 1'
#
loop_
_entity.id
_entity.type
_entity.pdbx_description
1 polymer ?
#
loop_
_entity_poly.entity_id
_entity_poly.type
_entity_poly.pdbx_seq_one_letter_code
_entity_poly.pdbx_strand_id
1 'polypeptide(L)'
;MQSKILLLAPLFIMSVGCTVTKTPEGKSIGMLPIKSAPKHERYLNIDSSASKADKIQMYRDQLIEKFPNQDFTFIRTFPYRAYQSYDSFTPRPYMINTIDGHQVKVPEFIMFRSKNVLLTELAQQDLKVPVGVHDLVIINGFKSTSYYTEIKNVNFEKNKNYVMGADYSKETGSRLYIAEYEIDQRFKTNEPESIVIKKKIVEGIEQGNLKYVKIY
;
A
#
# COMPACT_ATOMS: atom_id res chain seq x y z
N MET A 1 -41.33 -23.43 -49.30
CA MET A 1 -40.16 -23.91 -48.53
C MET A 1 -39.76 -22.83 -47.54
N GLN A 2 -39.97 -23.08 -46.25
CA GLN A 2 -39.49 -22.21 -45.16
C GLN A 2 -38.06 -22.62 -44.82
N SER A 3 -37.10 -21.69 -44.90
CA SER A 3 -35.76 -21.87 -44.34
C SER A 3 -35.64 -21.07 -43.05
N LYS A 4 -35.56 -21.80 -41.93
CA LYS A 4 -35.24 -21.25 -40.60
C LYS A 4 -33.78 -20.79 -40.60
N ILE A 5 -33.55 -19.50 -40.35
CA ILE A 5 -32.22 -19.01 -39.98
C ILE A 5 -32.13 -19.03 -38.46
N LEU A 6 -31.37 -19.99 -37.92
CA LEU A 6 -30.98 -20.03 -36.52
C LEU A 6 -30.04 -18.84 -36.26
N LEU A 7 -30.48 -17.88 -35.45
CA LEU A 7 -29.63 -16.87 -34.84
C LEU A 7 -28.84 -17.52 -33.70
N LEU A 8 -27.59 -17.89 -33.97
CA LEU A 8 -26.60 -18.18 -32.94
C LEU A 8 -26.06 -16.84 -32.44
N ALA A 9 -26.56 -16.37 -31.29
CA ALA A 9 -25.94 -15.29 -30.55
C ALA A 9 -24.63 -15.80 -29.92
N PRO A 10 -23.47 -15.16 -30.12
CA PRO A 10 -22.30 -15.48 -29.34
C PRO A 10 -22.53 -14.99 -27.91
N LEU A 11 -22.56 -15.93 -26.96
CA LEU A 11 -22.39 -15.62 -25.53
C LEU A 11 -21.02 -14.95 -25.36
N PHE A 12 -21.01 -13.62 -25.26
CA PHE A 12 -19.87 -12.89 -24.71
C PHE A 12 -19.84 -13.19 -23.21
N ILE A 13 -19.13 -14.25 -22.84
CA ILE A 13 -18.67 -14.45 -21.47
C ILE A 13 -17.63 -13.35 -21.24
N MET A 14 -18.03 -12.26 -20.57
CA MET A 14 -17.09 -11.28 -20.05
C MET A 14 -16.28 -11.98 -18.95
N SER A 15 -15.14 -12.55 -19.32
CA SER A 15 -14.10 -12.90 -18.37
C SER A 15 -13.65 -11.60 -17.71
N VAL A 16 -13.92 -11.46 -16.42
CA VAL A 16 -13.41 -10.38 -15.57
C VAL A 16 -11.88 -10.49 -15.60
N GLY A 17 -11.25 -9.72 -16.49
CA GLY A 17 -9.86 -9.87 -16.84
C GLY A 17 -8.96 -9.36 -15.72
N CYS A 18 -8.43 -10.27 -14.90
CA CYS A 18 -7.22 -9.98 -14.13
C CYS A 18 -6.10 -9.60 -15.10
N THR A 19 -5.66 -8.35 -15.10
CA THR A 19 -4.60 -7.90 -16.00
C THR A 19 -3.25 -8.17 -15.35
N VAL A 20 -2.62 -9.30 -15.70
CA VAL A 20 -1.25 -9.63 -15.28
C VAL A 20 -0.27 -8.82 -16.13
N THR A 21 0.33 -7.77 -15.57
CA THR A 21 1.30 -6.95 -16.32
C THR A 21 2.72 -7.45 -16.05
N LYS A 22 3.47 -7.78 -17.12
CA LYS A 22 4.90 -8.09 -17.02
C LYS A 22 5.70 -6.80 -16.81
N THR A 23 6.65 -6.79 -15.88
CA THR A 23 7.72 -5.79 -15.90
C THR A 23 8.56 -6.00 -17.17
N PRO A 24 8.84 -4.95 -17.96
CA PRO A 24 9.88 -5.05 -18.96
C PRO A 24 11.22 -5.22 -18.24
N GLU A 25 11.95 -6.30 -18.55
CA GLU A 25 13.39 -6.44 -18.23
C GLU A 25 13.80 -6.51 -16.75
N GLY A 26 12.93 -6.92 -15.83
CA GLY A 26 13.33 -7.09 -14.43
C GLY A 26 13.73 -5.79 -13.73
N LYS A 27 13.33 -4.64 -14.29
CA LYS A 27 13.37 -3.34 -13.63
C LYS A 27 11.96 -2.74 -13.65
N SER A 28 11.47 -2.54 -12.42
CA SER A 28 10.56 -1.48 -11.99
C SER A 28 9.40 -1.07 -12.92
N ILE A 29 8.16 -1.35 -12.51
CA ILE A 29 6.96 -0.91 -13.22
C ILE A 29 6.87 0.62 -13.12
N GLY A 30 7.07 1.31 -14.24
CA GLY A 30 6.71 2.71 -14.36
C GLY A 30 5.24 2.90 -14.02
N MET A 31 4.93 3.63 -12.94
CA MET A 31 3.55 3.81 -12.51
C MET A 31 3.33 5.18 -11.87
N LEU A 32 3.30 6.19 -12.74
CA LEU A 32 2.24 7.19 -12.61
C LEU A 32 0.91 6.51 -12.99
N PRO A 33 -0.21 6.92 -12.38
CA PRO A 33 -1.30 6.06 -11.97
C PRO A 33 -1.81 5.21 -13.14
N ILE A 34 -1.85 3.89 -12.96
CA ILE A 34 -2.38 2.92 -13.92
C ILE A 34 -3.68 3.47 -14.49
N LYS A 35 -3.69 3.96 -15.72
CA LYS A 35 -4.94 4.35 -16.38
C LYS A 35 -5.81 3.13 -16.71
N SER A 36 -5.26 1.91 -16.63
CA SER A 36 -5.95 0.66 -16.93
C SER A 36 -6.73 0.01 -15.77
N ALA A 37 -6.46 0.34 -14.50
CA ALA A 37 -7.25 -0.19 -13.38
C ALA A 37 -8.45 0.74 -13.13
N PRO A 38 -9.69 0.23 -13.11
CA PRO A 38 -10.86 0.98 -12.67
C PRO A 38 -10.62 1.81 -11.40
N LYS A 39 -11.18 3.03 -11.35
CA LYS A 39 -11.01 3.92 -10.18
C LYS A 39 -11.47 3.28 -8.86
N HIS A 40 -12.50 2.44 -8.91
CA HIS A 40 -13.09 1.79 -7.74
C HIS A 40 -12.19 0.70 -7.14
N GLU A 41 -11.22 0.18 -7.88
CA GLU A 41 -10.22 -0.76 -7.35
C GLU A 41 -9.09 0.00 -6.65
N ARG A 42 -8.67 1.15 -7.19
CA ARG A 42 -7.55 1.93 -6.62
C ARG A 42 -7.91 2.80 -5.44
N TYR A 43 -9.11 3.38 -5.46
CA TYR A 43 -9.51 4.40 -4.50
C TYR A 43 -10.61 3.92 -3.58
N LEU A 44 -10.53 4.37 -2.33
CA LEU A 44 -11.65 4.22 -1.39
C LEU A 44 -12.86 4.95 -1.97
N ASN A 45 -14.03 4.31 -1.88
CA ASN A 45 -15.29 4.93 -2.25
C ASN A 45 -15.71 5.87 -1.12
N ILE A 46 -15.19 7.11 -1.16
CA ILE A 46 -15.44 8.14 -0.16
C ILE A 46 -16.21 9.28 -0.80
N ASP A 47 -17.21 9.80 -0.09
CA ASP A 47 -17.89 11.02 -0.51
C ASP A 47 -16.87 12.16 -0.68
N SER A 48 -16.92 12.83 -1.84
CA SER A 48 -16.13 14.03 -2.14
C SER A 48 -16.27 15.15 -1.11
N SER A 49 -17.38 15.16 -0.35
CA SER A 49 -17.70 16.13 0.71
C SER A 49 -17.02 15.82 2.04
N ALA A 50 -16.62 14.56 2.27
CA ALA A 50 -16.08 14.05 3.53
C ALA A 50 -14.88 14.88 4.02
N SER A 51 -14.76 15.01 5.34
CA SER A 51 -13.67 15.76 5.94
C SER A 51 -12.34 15.01 5.74
N LYS A 52 -11.23 15.73 5.96
CA LYS A 52 -9.90 15.12 5.95
C LYS A 52 -9.77 14.01 7.00
N ALA A 53 -10.34 14.24 8.19
CA ALA A 53 -10.32 13.29 9.29
C ALA A 53 -11.11 12.01 8.93
N ASP A 54 -12.29 12.14 8.33
CA ASP A 54 -13.10 10.99 7.92
C ASP A 54 -12.36 10.15 6.87
N LYS A 55 -11.71 10.80 5.89
CA LYS A 55 -10.91 10.11 4.87
C LYS A 55 -9.76 9.32 5.48
N ILE A 56 -9.07 9.89 6.47
CA ILE A 56 -8.02 9.21 7.22
C ILE A 56 -8.60 8.04 8.00
N GLN A 57 -9.72 8.22 8.71
CA GLN A 57 -10.34 7.16 9.49
C GLN A 57 -10.78 6.00 8.61
N MET A 58 -11.42 6.28 7.47
CA MET A 58 -11.79 5.25 6.49
C MET A 58 -10.57 4.51 5.94
N TYR A 59 -9.46 5.20 5.67
CA TYR A 59 -8.21 4.55 5.29
C TYR A 59 -7.68 3.63 6.39
N ARG A 60 -7.70 4.07 7.65
CA ARG A 60 -7.20 3.30 8.79
C ARG A 60 -8.01 2.02 9.05
N ASP A 61 -9.32 2.07 8.81
CA ASP A 61 -10.26 1.01 9.17
C ASP A 61 -10.64 0.08 8.00
N GLN A 62 -10.16 0.36 6.78
CA GLN A 62 -10.66 -0.27 5.54
C GLN A 62 -10.58 -1.81 5.49
N LEU A 63 -9.69 -2.42 6.28
CA LEU A 63 -9.49 -3.87 6.28
C LEU A 63 -10.41 -4.60 7.27
N ILE A 64 -11.10 -3.89 8.17
CA ILE A 64 -11.95 -4.51 9.20
C ILE A 64 -13.01 -5.42 8.58
N GLU A 65 -13.68 -4.94 7.53
CA GLU A 65 -14.74 -5.69 6.86
C GLU A 65 -14.21 -6.89 6.05
N LYS A 66 -12.91 -6.91 5.71
CA LYS A 66 -12.30 -8.01 4.94
C LYS A 66 -11.86 -9.18 5.81
N PHE A 67 -11.63 -8.92 7.10
CA PHE A 67 -11.19 -9.91 8.07
C PHE A 67 -12.17 -9.99 9.25
N PRO A 68 -13.40 -10.51 9.03
CA PRO A 68 -14.39 -10.62 10.09
C PRO A 68 -13.87 -11.54 11.21
N ASN A 69 -14.20 -11.20 12.46
CA ASN A 69 -13.81 -11.95 13.66
C ASN A 69 -12.31 -12.04 13.94
N GLN A 70 -11.48 -11.22 13.29
CA GLN A 70 -10.07 -11.09 13.65
C GLN A 70 -9.84 -9.91 14.59
N ASP A 71 -8.86 -10.06 15.48
CA ASP A 71 -8.29 -8.94 16.22
C ASP A 71 -7.44 -8.08 15.27
N PHE A 72 -7.26 -6.80 15.61
CA PHE A 72 -6.47 -5.86 14.81
C PHE A 72 -5.34 -5.25 15.63
N THR A 73 -4.28 -4.91 14.92
CA THR A 73 -3.11 -4.19 15.41
C THR A 73 -2.77 -3.06 14.43
N PHE A 74 -1.72 -2.29 14.68
CA PHE A 74 -1.41 -1.10 13.88
C PHE A 74 -0.07 -1.21 13.17
N ILE A 75 -0.04 -0.77 11.91
CA ILE A 75 1.20 -0.54 11.17
C ILE A 75 1.24 0.86 10.58
N ARG A 76 2.39 1.52 10.73
CA ARG A 76 2.73 2.78 10.09
C ARG A 76 3.75 2.52 8.98
N THR A 77 3.53 3.05 7.78
CA THR A 77 4.40 2.77 6.63
C THR A 77 5.39 3.90 6.33
N PHE A 78 5.31 5.01 7.06
CA PHE A 78 6.28 6.09 6.93
C PHE A 78 7.65 5.63 7.44
N PRO A 79 8.66 5.53 6.57
CA PRO A 79 9.97 5.08 6.98
C PRO A 79 10.64 6.15 7.85
N TYR A 80 11.18 5.68 8.97
CA TYR A 80 12.09 6.39 9.84
C TYR A 80 13.22 7.08 9.03
N ARG A 81 13.48 8.36 9.29
CA ARG A 81 14.60 9.21 8.81
C ARG A 81 14.79 9.47 7.30
N ALA A 82 14.16 8.74 6.37
CA ALA A 82 14.42 8.90 4.93
C ALA A 82 13.89 10.22 4.31
N TYR A 83 13.05 10.98 5.03
CA TYR A 83 12.33 12.13 4.47
C TYR A 83 12.69 13.49 5.07
N GLN A 84 13.66 13.58 6.00
CA GLN A 84 14.04 14.86 6.62
C GLN A 84 14.93 15.74 5.72
N SER A 85 15.52 15.22 4.63
CA SER A 85 16.63 15.89 3.94
C SER A 85 16.50 16.11 2.42
N TYR A 86 15.31 16.03 1.80
CA TYR A 86 15.25 16.08 0.33
C TYR A 86 14.15 16.94 -0.32
N ASP A 87 14.65 17.78 -1.23
CA ASP A 87 14.02 18.57 -2.29
C ASP A 87 12.99 17.77 -3.11
N SER A 88 12.14 18.51 -3.82
CA SER A 88 11.00 18.20 -4.71
C SER A 88 11.05 16.99 -5.68
N PHE A 89 12.06 16.11 -5.59
CA PHE A 89 12.28 14.89 -6.39
C PHE A 89 12.15 13.57 -5.59
N THR A 90 11.49 13.60 -4.43
CA THR A 90 11.50 12.54 -3.40
C THR A 90 10.75 11.26 -3.82
N PRO A 91 11.24 10.06 -3.44
CA PRO A 91 10.48 8.83 -3.60
C PRO A 91 9.12 8.89 -2.88
N ARG A 92 8.04 8.44 -3.54
CA ARG A 92 6.73 8.27 -2.90
C ARG A 92 6.88 7.38 -1.64
N PRO A 93 6.15 7.69 -0.55
CA PRO A 93 6.23 6.90 0.68
C PRO A 93 5.93 5.42 0.41
N TYR A 94 6.46 4.55 1.25
CA TYR A 94 6.02 3.16 1.27
C TYR A 94 4.54 3.12 1.67
N MET A 95 3.75 2.39 0.90
CA MET A 95 2.34 2.14 1.16
C MET A 95 2.08 0.65 1.05
N ILE A 96 1.22 0.11 1.91
CA ILE A 96 0.71 -1.25 1.69
C ILE A 96 -0.20 -1.21 0.46
N ASN A 97 0.06 -2.10 -0.49
CA ASN A 97 -0.76 -2.32 -1.67
C ASN A 97 -1.75 -3.47 -1.45
N THR A 98 -1.30 -4.58 -0.85
CA THR A 98 -2.19 -5.71 -0.47
C THR A 98 -1.77 -6.37 0.84
N ILE A 99 -2.75 -6.96 1.53
CA ILE A 99 -2.58 -7.91 2.66
C ILE A 99 -3.36 -9.18 2.31
N ASP A 100 -2.70 -10.33 2.23
CA ASP A 100 -3.29 -11.62 1.80
C ASP A 100 -4.06 -11.51 0.47
N GLY A 101 -3.56 -10.68 -0.45
CA GLY A 101 -4.22 -10.39 -1.72
C GLY A 101 -5.41 -9.41 -1.64
N HIS A 102 -5.86 -9.01 -0.45
CA HIS A 102 -6.84 -7.94 -0.29
C HIS A 102 -6.19 -6.57 -0.51
N GLN A 103 -6.73 -5.81 -1.46
CA GLN A 103 -6.20 -4.51 -1.83
C GLN A 103 -6.42 -3.47 -0.73
N VAL A 104 -5.35 -2.76 -0.40
CA VAL A 104 -5.36 -1.57 0.45
C VAL A 104 -5.47 -0.35 -0.47
N LYS A 105 -6.59 0.36 -0.36
CA LYS A 105 -6.95 1.50 -1.19
C LYS A 105 -6.58 2.80 -0.48
N VAL A 106 -6.37 3.85 -1.26
CA VAL A 106 -6.13 5.21 -0.76
C VAL A 106 -7.31 6.13 -1.09
N PRO A 107 -7.57 7.19 -0.32
CA PRO A 107 -8.50 8.24 -0.72
C PRO A 107 -8.10 8.83 -2.09
N GLU A 108 -9.07 9.07 -2.97
CA GLU A 108 -8.79 9.70 -4.28
C GLU A 108 -8.19 11.11 -4.10
N PHE A 109 -7.10 11.37 -4.82
CA PHE A 109 -6.49 12.70 -4.88
C PHE A 109 -7.15 13.54 -5.98
N ILE A 110 -7.95 14.54 -5.60
CA ILE A 110 -8.58 15.47 -6.55
C ILE A 110 -7.85 16.81 -6.46
N MET A 111 -6.97 17.08 -7.43
CA MET A 111 -5.98 18.17 -7.46
C MET A 111 -6.50 19.59 -7.11
N PHE A 112 -7.80 19.85 -7.21
CA PHE A 112 -8.40 21.20 -7.07
C PHE A 112 -9.20 21.44 -5.77
N ARG A 113 -9.05 20.63 -4.71
CA ARG A 113 -9.76 20.85 -3.42
C ARG A 113 -8.83 20.81 -2.20
N SER A 114 -9.06 21.70 -1.22
CA SER A 114 -8.31 21.81 0.05
C SER A 114 -8.50 20.64 1.03
N LYS A 115 -9.38 19.68 0.72
CA LYS A 115 -9.71 18.49 1.53
C LYS A 115 -8.93 17.23 1.10
N ASN A 116 -7.79 17.40 0.43
CA ASN A 116 -6.95 16.29 0.01
C ASN A 116 -6.09 15.78 1.18
N VAL A 117 -5.88 14.46 1.21
CA VAL A 117 -4.90 13.83 2.11
C VAL A 117 -3.71 13.44 1.24
N LEU A 118 -2.51 13.89 1.61
CA LEU A 118 -1.29 13.51 0.91
C LEU A 118 -0.94 12.05 1.23
N LEU A 119 -0.30 11.35 0.29
CA LEU A 119 0.19 9.99 0.54
C LEU A 119 1.18 9.95 1.71
N THR A 120 1.98 11.01 1.89
CA THR A 120 2.89 11.15 3.03
C THR A 120 2.15 11.27 4.35
N GLU A 121 1.01 11.94 4.37
CA GLU A 121 0.16 12.03 5.55
C GLU A 121 -0.47 10.69 5.89
N LEU A 122 -0.94 9.94 4.88
CA LEU A 122 -1.48 8.58 5.04
C LEU A 122 -0.42 7.60 5.56
N ALA A 123 0.80 7.67 5.03
CA ALA A 123 1.89 6.80 5.47
C ALA A 123 2.24 7.01 6.95
N GLN A 124 2.02 8.21 7.49
CA GLN A 124 2.20 8.52 8.91
C GLN A 124 1.03 8.07 9.80
N GLN A 125 -0.09 7.64 9.22
CA GLN A 125 -1.23 7.12 9.98
C GLN A 125 -1.05 5.64 10.31
N ASP A 126 -1.62 5.25 11.45
CA ASP A 126 -1.63 3.87 11.91
C ASP A 126 -2.78 3.12 11.21
N LEU A 127 -2.44 2.36 10.17
CA LEU A 127 -3.36 1.47 9.45
C LEU A 127 -3.66 0.25 10.32
N LYS A 128 -4.94 -0.09 10.50
CA LYS A 128 -5.32 -1.33 11.17
C LYS A 128 -5.04 -2.50 10.25
N VAL A 129 -4.30 -3.46 10.76
CA VAL A 129 -4.01 -4.73 10.09
C VAL A 129 -4.45 -5.89 10.96
N PRO A 130 -4.92 -6.98 10.36
CA PRO A 130 -5.29 -8.17 11.12
C PRO A 130 -4.11 -8.74 11.92
N VAL A 131 -4.41 -9.28 13.10
CA VAL A 131 -3.49 -10.07 13.93
C VAL A 131 -3.38 -11.48 13.33
N GLY A 132 -2.15 -11.99 13.23
CA GLY A 132 -1.84 -13.27 12.61
C GLY A 132 -0.64 -13.20 11.66
N VAL A 133 -0.43 -14.26 10.89
CA VAL A 133 0.63 -14.35 9.89
C VAL A 133 0.06 -13.97 8.53
N HIS A 134 0.65 -12.95 7.90
CA HIS A 134 0.14 -12.36 6.67
C HIS A 134 1.23 -12.14 5.62
N ASP A 135 0.81 -12.20 4.35
CA ASP A 135 1.64 -11.81 3.21
C ASP A 135 1.30 -10.39 2.77
N LEU A 136 2.32 -9.54 2.62
CA LEU A 136 2.16 -8.14 2.27
C LEU A 136 2.80 -7.84 0.92
N VAL A 137 2.18 -6.94 0.16
CA VAL A 137 2.84 -6.27 -0.96
C VAL A 137 2.91 -4.79 -0.64
N ILE A 138 4.12 -4.26 -0.65
CA ILE A 138 4.39 -2.83 -0.47
C ILE A 138 4.67 -2.20 -1.82
N ILE A 139 4.15 -0.99 -2.03
CA ILE A 139 4.49 -0.14 -3.15
C ILE A 139 5.25 1.09 -2.67
N ASN A 140 6.33 1.43 -3.35
CA ASN A 140 6.98 2.73 -3.23
C ASN A 140 7.38 3.25 -4.62
N GLY A 141 7.46 4.58 -4.77
CA GLY A 141 7.74 5.20 -6.07
C GLY A 141 9.03 6.00 -6.03
N PHE A 142 9.72 6.13 -7.15
CA PHE A 142 10.80 7.11 -7.35
C PHE A 142 10.76 7.61 -8.80
N LYS A 143 10.65 8.93 -9.00
CA LYS A 143 10.42 9.53 -10.33
C LYS A 143 9.19 8.89 -11.02
N SER A 144 9.35 8.42 -12.26
CA SER A 144 8.30 7.73 -13.04
C SER A 144 8.13 6.26 -12.67
N THR A 145 8.87 5.75 -11.68
CA THR A 145 9.03 4.33 -11.40
C THR A 145 8.33 3.93 -10.10
N SER A 146 7.63 2.79 -10.09
CA SER A 146 7.12 2.13 -8.88
C SER A 146 7.80 0.79 -8.67
N TYR A 147 8.15 0.52 -7.42
CA TYR A 147 8.74 -0.73 -6.95
C TYR A 147 7.70 -1.44 -6.09
N TYR A 148 7.50 -2.72 -6.38
CA TYR A 148 6.65 -3.59 -5.58
C TYR A 148 7.53 -4.58 -4.83
N THR A 149 7.28 -4.69 -3.53
CA THR A 149 8.04 -5.57 -2.65
C THR A 149 7.09 -6.51 -1.95
N GLU A 150 7.25 -7.81 -2.18
CA GLU A 150 6.55 -8.87 -1.45
C GLU A 150 7.31 -9.19 -0.16
N ILE A 151 6.58 -9.22 0.95
CA ILE A 151 7.07 -9.63 2.26
C ILE A 151 6.15 -10.73 2.76
N LYS A 152 6.69 -11.94 2.96
CA LYS A 152 5.90 -13.11 3.35
C LYS A 152 5.97 -13.40 4.84
N ASN A 153 4.92 -14.04 5.36
CA ASN A 153 4.84 -14.58 6.71
C ASN A 153 5.11 -13.52 7.81
N VAL A 154 4.58 -12.32 7.65
CA VAL A 154 4.70 -11.26 8.67
C VAL A 154 3.74 -11.58 9.81
N ASN A 155 4.27 -11.87 11.00
CA ASN A 155 3.44 -12.16 12.17
C ASN A 155 3.12 -10.89 12.96
N PHE A 156 1.86 -10.49 12.93
CA PHE A 156 1.31 -9.37 13.67
C PHE A 156 0.63 -9.85 14.96
N GLU A 157 1.16 -9.44 16.10
CA GLU A 157 0.58 -9.71 17.42
C GLU A 157 -0.35 -8.58 17.91
N LYS A 158 -1.35 -8.98 18.71
CA LYS A 158 -2.28 -8.06 19.39
C LYS A 158 -1.54 -7.14 20.37
N ASN A 159 -2.03 -5.91 20.53
CA ASN A 159 -1.51 -4.90 21.46
C ASN A 159 -0.05 -4.46 21.19
N LYS A 160 0.45 -4.64 19.97
CA LYS A 160 1.74 -4.11 19.51
C LYS A 160 1.52 -3.02 18.46
N ASN A 161 2.55 -2.27 18.13
CA ASN A 161 2.52 -1.35 17.00
C ASN A 161 3.73 -1.60 16.12
N TYR A 162 3.54 -1.53 14.80
CA TYR A 162 4.57 -1.85 13.83
C TYR A 162 4.88 -0.66 12.93
N VAL A 163 6.13 -0.54 12.53
CA VAL A 163 6.58 0.48 11.59
C VAL A 163 7.41 -0.17 10.51
N MET A 164 7.21 0.29 9.28
CA MET A 164 8.06 -0.05 8.16
C MET A 164 9.28 0.86 8.13
N GLY A 165 10.45 0.30 7.84
CA GLY A 165 11.64 1.09 7.56
C GLY A 165 12.48 0.51 6.44
N ALA A 166 13.55 1.22 6.10
CA ALA A 166 14.48 0.82 5.06
C ALA A 166 15.91 1.08 5.55
N ASP A 167 16.75 0.05 5.45
CA ASP A 167 18.19 0.15 5.61
C ASP A 167 18.81 0.32 4.21
N TYR A 168 19.84 1.16 4.09
CA TYR A 168 20.57 1.33 2.83
C TYR A 168 22.05 0.97 3.02
N SER A 169 22.57 0.15 2.11
CA SER A 169 24.01 -0.04 1.95
C SER A 169 24.41 0.08 0.48
N LYS A 170 25.69 0.40 0.23
CA LYS A 170 26.22 0.45 -1.14
C LYS A 170 26.26 -0.93 -1.81
N GLU A 171 26.44 -1.99 -1.03
CA GLU A 171 26.61 -3.36 -1.52
C GLU A 171 25.28 -4.04 -1.84
N THR A 172 24.27 -3.86 -0.96
CA THR A 172 23.01 -4.60 -1.01
C THR A 172 21.81 -3.74 -1.44
N GLY A 173 22.03 -2.43 -1.63
CA GLY A 173 20.99 -1.47 -1.96
C GLY A 173 20.03 -1.21 -0.79
N SER A 174 18.80 -0.80 -1.12
CA SER A 174 17.74 -0.60 -0.14
C SER A 174 17.11 -1.93 0.28
N ARG A 175 17.10 -2.18 1.59
CA ARG A 175 16.51 -3.36 2.22
C ARG A 175 15.42 -2.94 3.20
N LEU A 176 14.23 -3.49 3.06
CA LEU A 176 13.07 -3.16 3.88
C LEU A 176 13.03 -4.02 5.13
N TYR A 177 12.49 -3.44 6.21
CA TYR A 177 12.21 -4.13 7.46
C TYR A 177 10.83 -3.71 8.01
N ILE A 178 10.27 -4.57 8.85
CA ILE A 178 9.11 -4.27 9.70
C ILE A 178 9.53 -4.48 11.13
N ALA A 179 9.27 -3.50 11.99
CA ALA A 179 9.68 -3.54 13.38
C ALA A 179 8.57 -3.13 14.33
N GLU A 180 8.56 -3.72 15.52
CA GLU A 180 7.81 -3.19 16.66
C GLU A 180 8.35 -1.80 17.03
N TYR A 181 7.45 -0.87 17.34
CA TYR A 181 7.83 0.46 17.82
C TYR A 181 6.95 0.95 18.97
N GLU A 182 7.49 1.90 19.71
CA GLU A 182 6.76 2.71 20.68
C GLU A 182 6.90 4.19 20.34
N ILE A 183 5.94 4.98 20.82
CA ILE A 183 6.01 6.44 20.71
C ILE A 183 6.73 7.02 21.92
N ASP A 184 7.84 7.71 21.69
CA ASP A 184 8.48 8.58 22.67
C ASP A 184 7.70 9.89 22.80
N GLN A 185 7.02 10.03 23.93
CA GLN A 185 6.14 11.17 24.24
C GLN A 185 6.89 12.49 24.44
N ARG A 186 8.23 12.48 24.47
CA ARG A 186 9.04 13.70 24.56
C ARG A 186 9.06 14.48 23.24
N PHE A 187 8.76 13.80 22.14
CA PHE A 187 8.71 14.37 20.79
C PHE A 187 7.27 14.49 20.31
N LYS A 188 7.00 15.38 19.36
CA LYS A 188 5.69 15.42 18.72
C LYS A 188 5.48 14.16 17.90
N THR A 189 4.25 13.67 17.79
CA THR A 189 3.93 12.41 17.10
C THR A 189 4.26 12.39 15.61
N ASN A 190 4.47 13.57 15.00
CA ASN A 190 4.91 13.75 13.62
C ASN A 190 6.43 13.96 13.48
N GLU A 191 7.17 14.05 14.59
CA GLU A 191 8.63 14.09 14.61
C GLU A 191 9.17 12.65 14.50
N PRO A 192 10.14 12.37 13.61
CA PRO A 192 10.71 11.02 13.46
C PRO A 192 11.32 10.44 14.74
N GLU A 193 11.82 11.31 15.61
CA GLU A 193 12.36 10.99 16.93
C GLU A 193 11.29 10.41 17.87
N SER A 194 10.01 10.64 17.60
CA SER A 194 8.91 10.02 18.33
C SER A 194 8.83 8.52 18.11
N ILE A 195 9.43 7.94 17.07
CA ILE A 195 9.38 6.49 16.81
C ILE A 195 10.63 5.82 17.38
N VAL A 196 10.45 5.01 18.42
CA VAL A 196 11.51 4.19 19.02
C VAL A 196 11.36 2.75 18.55
N ILE A 197 12.26 2.32 17.68
CA ILE A 197 12.33 0.93 17.19
C ILE A 197 12.73 0.01 18.34
N LYS A 198 11.95 -1.05 18.58
CA LYS A 198 12.22 -2.07 19.59
C LYS A 198 12.86 -3.31 19.01
N LYS A 199 12.16 -3.96 18.08
CA LYS A 199 12.54 -5.25 17.51
C LYS A 199 12.12 -5.34 16.06
N LYS A 200 13.05 -5.67 15.16
CA LYS A 200 12.73 -6.03 13.77
C LYS A 200 12.11 -7.44 13.78
N ILE A 201 10.89 -7.57 13.28
CA ILE A 201 10.19 -8.86 13.11
C ILE A 201 10.43 -9.44 11.72
N VAL A 202 10.78 -8.59 10.76
CA VAL A 202 11.22 -8.94 9.40
C VAL A 202 12.32 -7.96 9.00
N GLU A 203 13.38 -8.44 8.36
CA GLU A 203 14.49 -7.60 7.89
C GLU A 203 15.16 -8.15 6.63
N GLY A 204 15.97 -7.31 5.97
CA GLY A 204 16.79 -7.72 4.83
C GLY A 204 16.03 -7.91 3.51
N ILE A 205 14.77 -7.50 3.43
CA ILE A 205 13.94 -7.71 2.24
C ILE A 205 14.37 -6.78 1.11
N GLU A 206 14.73 -7.34 -0.04
CA GLU A 206 15.11 -6.54 -1.21
C GLU A 206 13.94 -5.68 -1.70
N GLN A 207 14.13 -4.36 -1.74
CA GLN A 207 13.14 -3.46 -2.32
C GLN A 207 12.96 -3.79 -3.81
N GLY A 208 11.71 -3.96 -4.25
CA GLY A 208 11.41 -4.26 -5.66
C GLY A 208 11.57 -5.73 -6.03
N ASN A 209 11.61 -6.65 -5.05
CA ASN A 209 11.74 -8.09 -5.31
C ASN A 209 10.57 -8.70 -6.11
N LEU A 210 9.40 -8.04 -6.15
CA LEU A 210 8.23 -8.53 -6.86
C LEU A 210 8.22 -8.02 -8.30
N LYS A 211 8.71 -8.87 -9.21
CA LYS A 211 8.85 -8.55 -10.64
C LYS A 211 7.54 -8.67 -11.43
N TYR A 212 6.51 -9.32 -10.88
CA TYR A 212 5.21 -9.49 -11.53
C TYR A 212 4.11 -9.14 -10.54
N VAL A 213 3.25 -8.20 -10.91
CA VAL A 213 2.18 -7.72 -10.04
C VAL A 213 0.86 -7.91 -10.75
N LYS A 214 -0.08 -8.60 -10.10
CA LYS A 214 -1.48 -8.57 -10.51
C LYS A 214 -2.03 -7.22 -10.11
N ILE A 215 -2.36 -6.42 -11.12
CA ILE A 215 -3.09 -5.18 -10.93
C ILE A 215 -4.53 -5.54 -11.26
N TYR A 216 -5.39 -5.40 -10.24
CA TYR A 216 -6.83 -5.41 -10.39
C TYR A 216 -7.23 -4.00 -10.82
#